data_AF-A0A7U3UMK1-F1
#
_entry.id   AF-A0A7U3UMK1-F1
#
_cell.length_a   1.000
_cell.length_b   1.000
_cell.length_c   1.000
_cell.angle_alpha   90.00
_cell.angle_beta   90.00
_cell.angle_gamma   90.00
#
_symmetry.space_group_name_H-M   'P 1'
#
loop_
_entity.id
_entity.type
_entity.pdbx_description
1 polymer ?
#
loop_
_entity_poly.entity_id
_entity_poly.type
_entity_poly.pdbx_seq_one_letter_code
_entity_poly.pdbx_strand_id
1 'polypeptide(L)'
;MTGFPDGPELPPDGSGTPADSGGPDRRDEGSDPVERLLRSPGGYLAAPPGTFERVRRRAARRRRARALAGGTAAAAVIAGALFLTGVIAPGGDGTVVGPPADRSLASGVPTPSGRPTPTPGTPSATGGQSTHTPAGRPSATPSSGAASSAPDATPTTPPTSADTAPMCTAAQLSAGLGGSDAGAGNLYRYLVITNKSATTCRVAGYPGLSLLDANGRQIGQPATRDARTYAAVVLQPGAAASDTIHTVNQQGTCLAASAQLRMYPPGSKASLTFDGQVTVCDDTFEITPFVAGRTGNPPS
;
A
#
# COMPACT_ATOMS: atom_id res chain seq x y z
N MET A 1 -78.97 -20.47 -25.06
CA MET A 1 -78.65 -21.34 -23.92
C MET A 1 -77.69 -20.55 -23.02
N THR A 2 -78.13 -19.58 -22.22
CA THR A 2 -78.69 -19.70 -20.83
C THR A 2 -77.77 -20.52 -19.93
N GLY A 3 -77.20 -20.10 -18.80
CA GLY A 3 -77.35 -18.96 -17.87
C GLY A 3 -76.75 -19.42 -16.52
N PHE A 4 -76.21 -18.47 -15.73
CA PHE A 4 -75.59 -18.51 -14.38
C PHE A 4 -76.18 -19.51 -13.34
N PRO A 5 -75.42 -19.92 -12.27
CA PRO A 5 -75.10 -19.06 -11.10
C PRO A 5 -73.65 -19.19 -10.56
N ASP A 6 -72.99 -18.12 -10.11
CA ASP A 6 -73.06 -17.44 -8.80
C ASP A 6 -72.69 -18.31 -7.59
N GLY A 7 -71.48 -18.10 -7.06
CA GLY A 7 -70.98 -18.65 -5.80
C GLY A 7 -70.39 -17.52 -4.93
N PRO A 8 -70.79 -17.38 -3.66
CA PRO A 8 -70.45 -16.21 -2.85
C PRO A 8 -69.12 -16.32 -2.07
N GLU A 9 -68.38 -15.22 -2.12
CA GLU A 9 -67.86 -14.38 -1.01
C GLU A 9 -67.29 -15.01 0.31
N LEU A 10 -65.97 -14.82 0.46
CA LEU A 10 -65.03 -14.60 1.60
C LEU A 10 -65.59 -14.07 2.97
N PRO A 11 -64.76 -13.82 4.03
CA PRO A 11 -63.61 -14.47 4.71
C PRO A 11 -63.80 -14.40 6.28
N PRO A 12 -62.83 -14.20 7.22
CA PRO A 12 -61.35 -14.38 7.31
C PRO A 12 -60.88 -15.14 8.60
N ASP A 13 -59.58 -15.00 8.93
CA ASP A 13 -58.87 -15.38 10.17
C ASP A 13 -58.45 -16.85 10.30
N GLY A 14 -57.24 -17.24 10.69
CA GLY A 14 -56.17 -16.56 11.40
C GLY A 14 -55.49 -17.60 12.31
N SER A 15 -54.16 -17.56 12.40
CA SER A 15 -53.29 -18.20 13.40
C SER A 15 -53.16 -19.74 13.46
N GLY A 16 -51.91 -20.21 13.41
CA GLY A 16 -51.53 -21.56 13.78
C GLY A 16 -50.01 -21.77 13.70
N THR A 17 -49.28 -21.33 14.73
CA THR A 17 -48.03 -22.01 15.12
C THR A 17 -48.40 -23.35 15.79
N PRO A 18 -47.51 -24.35 15.73
CA PRO A 18 -46.94 -24.78 17.01
C PRO A 18 -45.44 -25.08 16.94
N ALA A 19 -44.84 -25.00 18.12
CA ALA A 19 -43.49 -25.44 18.43
C ALA A 19 -43.44 -26.96 18.70
N ASP A 20 -42.19 -27.44 18.76
CA ASP A 20 -41.68 -28.56 19.54
C ASP A 20 -41.38 -29.87 18.79
N SER A 21 -40.10 -30.26 18.80
CA SER A 21 -39.62 -31.56 19.31
C SER A 21 -38.11 -31.68 19.14
N GLY A 22 -37.44 -32.14 20.20
CA GLY A 22 -35.99 -32.19 20.38
C GLY A 22 -35.20 -33.15 19.47
N GLY A 23 -33.87 -33.02 19.56
CA GLY A 23 -32.87 -33.72 18.73
C GLY A 23 -32.73 -35.23 18.95
N PRO A 24 -31.69 -35.83 18.35
CA PRO A 24 -30.49 -36.02 19.18
C PRO A 24 -29.15 -35.78 18.45
N ASP A 25 -28.16 -35.45 19.28
CA ASP A 25 -26.72 -35.55 19.02
C ASP A 25 -26.35 -36.82 18.25
N ARG A 26 -25.68 -36.66 17.10
CA ARG A 26 -24.76 -37.67 16.59
C ARG A 26 -23.39 -37.05 16.40
N ARG A 27 -22.45 -37.67 17.09
CA ARG A 27 -21.02 -37.39 17.12
C ARG A 27 -20.47 -37.44 15.70
N ASP A 28 -19.65 -36.44 15.38
CA ASP A 28 -18.86 -36.34 14.16
C ASP A 28 -17.75 -37.41 14.23
N GLU A 29 -18.03 -38.57 13.66
CA GLU A 29 -17.13 -39.73 13.61
C GLU A 29 -16.36 -39.69 12.29
N GLY A 30 -15.05 -39.41 12.38
CA GLY A 30 -13.99 -39.76 11.43
C GLY A 30 -14.32 -39.71 9.94
N SER A 31 -14.20 -38.53 9.32
CA SER A 31 -14.17 -38.42 7.85
C SER A 31 -12.85 -38.94 7.28
N ASP A 32 -12.91 -40.11 6.62
CA ASP A 32 -11.81 -40.78 5.92
C ASP A 32 -11.27 -39.90 4.75
N PRO A 33 -9.96 -39.55 4.70
CA PRO A 33 -9.42 -38.60 3.72
C PRO A 33 -9.46 -39.08 2.25
N VAL A 34 -9.68 -40.37 2.01
CA VAL A 34 -9.72 -40.95 0.66
C VAL A 34 -11.02 -40.66 -0.09
N GLU A 35 -12.13 -40.43 0.61
CA GLU A 35 -13.43 -40.21 -0.03
C GLU A 35 -13.55 -38.79 -0.64
N ARG A 36 -12.76 -37.82 -0.13
CA ARG A 36 -12.67 -36.47 -0.73
C ARG A 36 -11.85 -36.43 -2.02
N LEU A 37 -10.97 -37.41 -2.26
CA LEU A 37 -10.15 -37.49 -3.47
C LEU A 37 -10.86 -38.18 -4.64
N LEU A 38 -11.87 -39.02 -4.36
CA LEU A 38 -12.64 -39.74 -5.39
C LEU A 38 -13.84 -38.95 -5.92
N ARG A 39 -14.15 -37.79 -5.33
CA ARG A 39 -15.19 -36.90 -5.87
C ARG A 39 -14.64 -36.18 -7.10
N SER A 40 -14.93 -36.74 -8.27
CA SER A 40 -14.62 -36.11 -9.56
C SER A 40 -15.07 -34.64 -9.55
N PRO A 41 -14.20 -33.67 -9.89
CA PRO A 41 -14.63 -32.29 -9.99
C PRO A 41 -15.66 -32.19 -11.11
N GLY A 42 -16.85 -31.71 -10.78
CA GLY A 42 -17.89 -31.42 -11.75
C GLY A 42 -17.32 -30.52 -12.84
N GLY A 43 -17.39 -30.97 -14.09
CA GLY A 43 -16.88 -30.24 -15.24
C GLY A 43 -17.45 -28.83 -15.28
N TYR A 44 -16.59 -27.85 -15.53
CA TYR A 44 -17.00 -26.48 -15.81
C TYR A 44 -17.92 -26.49 -17.02
N LEU A 45 -19.22 -26.37 -16.79
CA LEU A 45 -20.18 -26.09 -17.84
C LEU A 45 -19.86 -24.69 -18.38
N ALA A 46 -19.48 -24.63 -19.66
CA ALA A 46 -19.28 -23.38 -20.36
C ALA A 46 -20.52 -22.49 -20.20
N ALA A 47 -20.33 -21.23 -19.83
CA ALA A 47 -21.43 -20.30 -19.63
C ALA A 47 -22.27 -20.19 -20.92
N PRO A 48 -23.61 -20.33 -20.86
CA PRO A 48 -24.46 -20.22 -22.04
C PRO A 48 -24.34 -18.82 -22.68
N PRO A 49 -24.41 -18.73 -24.02
CA PRO A 49 -24.21 -17.47 -24.74
C PRO A 49 -25.26 -16.43 -24.32
N GLY A 50 -24.82 -15.19 -24.11
CA GLY A 50 -25.69 -14.04 -23.80
C GLY A 50 -25.71 -13.57 -22.34
N THR A 51 -25.05 -14.27 -21.42
CA THR A 51 -24.87 -13.81 -20.02
C THR A 51 -24.04 -12.52 -19.93
N PHE A 52 -22.94 -12.43 -20.69
CA PHE A 52 -22.09 -11.24 -20.75
C PHE A 52 -22.79 -10.02 -21.35
N GLU A 53 -23.69 -10.20 -22.32
CA GLU A 53 -24.46 -9.09 -22.90
C GLU A 53 -25.47 -8.50 -21.92
N ARG A 54 -26.13 -9.33 -21.11
CA ARG A 54 -27.07 -8.85 -20.08
C ARG A 54 -26.34 -8.05 -19.00
N VAL A 55 -25.13 -8.46 -18.60
CA VAL A 55 -24.29 -7.73 -17.64
C VAL A 55 -23.83 -6.39 -18.23
N ARG A 56 -23.38 -6.36 -19.50
CA ARG A 56 -22.98 -5.11 -20.17
C ARG A 56 -24.15 -4.12 -20.31
N ARG A 57 -25.36 -4.59 -20.65
CA ARG A 57 -26.56 -3.73 -20.74
C ARG A 57 -26.98 -3.15 -19.38
N ARG A 58 -26.91 -3.92 -18.29
CA ARG A 58 -27.16 -3.41 -16.92
C ARG A 58 -26.11 -2.37 -16.49
N ALA A 59 -24.84 -2.59 -16.80
CA ALA A 59 -23.77 -1.64 -16.49
C ALA A 59 -23.90 -0.33 -17.29
N ALA A 60 -24.31 -0.38 -18.56
CA ALA A 60 -24.54 0.80 -19.39
C ALA A 60 -25.73 1.65 -18.89
N ARG A 61 -26.83 1.02 -18.46
CA ARG A 61 -27.99 1.75 -17.88
C ARG A 61 -27.64 2.46 -16.58
N ARG A 62 -26.84 1.86 -15.70
CA ARG A 62 -26.37 2.51 -14.45
C ARG A 62 -25.47 3.72 -14.70
N ARG A 63 -24.62 3.68 -15.73
CA ARG A 63 -23.80 4.83 -16.13
C ARG A 63 -24.63 5.97 -16.69
N ARG A 64 -25.63 5.68 -17.53
CA ARG A 64 -26.54 6.71 -18.08
C ARG A 64 -27.44 7.34 -17.02
N ALA A 65 -27.90 6.58 -16.02
CA ALA A 65 -28.69 7.12 -14.91
C ALA A 65 -27.91 8.10 -14.02
N ARG A 66 -26.59 7.91 -13.85
CA ARG A 66 -25.73 8.82 -13.07
C ARG A 66 -25.38 10.11 -13.81
N ALA A 67 -25.45 10.13 -15.15
CA ALA A 67 -25.18 11.33 -15.94
C ALA A 67 -26.33 12.35 -15.91
N LEU A 68 -27.56 11.93 -15.60
CA LEU A 68 -28.73 12.83 -15.55
C LEU A 68 -29.00 13.39 -14.14
N ALA A 69 -28.33 12.90 -13.10
CA ALA A 69 -28.51 13.37 -11.72
C ALA A 69 -27.50 14.45 -11.27
N GLY A 70 -26.51 14.82 -12.10
CA GLY A 70 -25.49 15.83 -11.78
C GLY A 70 -25.64 17.17 -12.52
N GLY A 71 -26.70 17.35 -13.31
CA GLY A 71 -26.83 18.45 -14.28
C GLY A 71 -27.63 19.67 -13.84
N THR A 72 -28.08 19.79 -12.58
CA THR A 72 -29.00 20.88 -12.15
C THR A 72 -28.47 21.75 -11.00
N ALA A 73 -27.16 21.80 -10.76
CA ALA A 73 -26.58 22.64 -9.69
C ALA A 73 -25.62 23.75 -10.19
N ALA A 74 -25.29 23.81 -11.49
CA ALA A 74 -24.32 24.79 -12.01
C ALA A 74 -24.94 26.07 -12.63
N ALA A 75 -26.27 26.11 -12.84
CA ALA A 75 -26.93 27.25 -13.51
C ALA A 75 -27.49 28.33 -12.54
N ALA A 76 -27.55 28.06 -11.23
CA ALA A 76 -28.19 28.97 -10.26
C ALA A 76 -27.22 29.96 -9.57
N VAL A 77 -25.89 29.76 -9.65
CA VAL A 77 -24.91 30.59 -8.93
C VAL A 77 -24.44 31.81 -9.76
N ILE A 78 -24.60 31.79 -11.08
CA ILE A 78 -24.15 32.91 -11.95
C ILE A 78 -25.15 34.09 -11.93
N ALA A 79 -26.42 33.88 -11.57
CA ALA A 79 -27.43 34.95 -11.50
C ALA A 79 -27.42 35.73 -10.16
N GLY A 80 -26.82 35.18 -9.09
CA GLY A 80 -26.79 35.82 -7.76
C GLY A 80 -25.69 36.87 -7.57
N ALA A 81 -24.63 36.84 -8.39
CA ALA A 81 -23.46 37.71 -8.23
C ALA A 81 -23.62 39.10 -8.90
N LEU A 82 -24.67 39.33 -9.70
CA LEU A 82 -24.92 40.60 -10.40
C LEU A 82 -25.91 41.53 -9.69
N PHE A 83 -26.43 41.16 -8.51
CA PHE A 83 -27.43 41.95 -7.76
C PHE A 83 -26.92 42.58 -6.45
N LEU A 84 -25.59 42.62 -6.23
CA LEU A 84 -25.01 43.24 -5.02
C LEU A 84 -23.96 44.34 -5.26
N THR A 85 -23.85 44.91 -6.46
CA THR A 85 -22.93 46.04 -6.75
C THR A 85 -23.68 47.24 -7.29
N GLY A 86 -24.74 47.65 -6.59
CA GLY A 86 -25.68 48.66 -7.09
C GLY A 86 -26.14 49.69 -6.09
N VAL A 87 -25.32 50.13 -5.10
CA VAL A 87 -25.57 51.40 -4.41
C VAL A 87 -24.25 52.00 -3.88
N ILE A 88 -24.14 53.33 -4.03
CA ILE A 88 -23.17 54.30 -3.46
C ILE A 88 -22.06 54.75 -4.43
N ALA A 89 -22.33 55.89 -5.07
CA ALA A 89 -21.34 56.88 -5.53
C ALA A 89 -21.28 58.05 -4.51
N PRO A 90 -20.46 59.10 -4.68
CA PRO A 90 -19.01 59.17 -4.89
C PRO A 90 -18.32 60.09 -3.85
N GLY A 91 -16.98 60.10 -3.80
CA GLY A 91 -16.22 61.19 -3.18
C GLY A 91 -14.81 60.80 -2.74
N GLY A 92 -13.79 61.53 -3.20
CA GLY A 92 -12.47 61.53 -2.57
C GLY A 92 -11.28 61.44 -3.53
N ASP A 93 -10.73 62.62 -3.79
CA ASP A 93 -9.48 63.01 -4.46
C ASP A 93 -8.31 62.00 -4.60
N GLY A 94 -7.81 61.93 -5.85
CA GLY A 94 -6.44 62.30 -6.16
C GLY A 94 -5.30 61.47 -5.58
N THR A 95 -4.92 60.39 -6.28
CA THR A 95 -3.51 59.95 -6.31
C THR A 95 -3.09 59.57 -7.72
N VAL A 96 -2.00 60.22 -8.14
CA VAL A 96 -1.42 60.24 -9.48
C VAL A 96 -0.67 58.93 -9.76
N VAL A 97 -0.95 58.33 -10.91
CA VAL A 97 -0.15 57.24 -11.51
C VAL A 97 1.13 57.84 -12.10
N GLY A 98 2.29 57.33 -11.67
CA GLY A 98 3.60 57.55 -12.30
C GLY A 98 4.14 56.27 -12.97
N PRO A 99 4.80 56.35 -14.14
CA PRO A 99 5.18 55.21 -14.97
C PRO A 99 6.46 54.46 -14.50
N PRO A 100 6.76 53.27 -15.06
CA PRO A 100 7.94 52.49 -14.68
C PRO A 100 9.23 53.15 -15.20
N ALA A 101 10.26 53.19 -14.35
CA ALA A 101 11.60 53.60 -14.75
C ALA A 101 12.38 52.41 -15.30
N ASP A 102 12.64 52.43 -16.60
CA ASP A 102 13.79 51.79 -17.22
C ASP A 102 15.08 52.54 -16.83
N ARG A 103 16.15 51.82 -16.44
CA ARG A 103 17.53 52.08 -16.87
C ARG A 103 18.52 51.00 -16.38
N SER A 104 18.83 50.08 -17.29
CA SER A 104 20.14 49.87 -17.91
C SER A 104 21.46 49.99 -17.12
N LEU A 105 22.25 48.91 -17.27
CA LEU A 105 23.72 48.81 -17.38
C LEU A 105 24.55 48.74 -16.09
N ALA A 106 24.96 47.52 -15.75
CA ALA A 106 26.30 47.26 -15.22
C ALA A 106 26.83 45.93 -15.80
N SER A 107 27.68 46.05 -16.82
CA SER A 107 28.60 45.00 -17.28
C SER A 107 29.58 44.64 -16.16
N GLY A 108 29.80 43.33 -15.94
CA GLY A 108 30.81 42.85 -14.99
C GLY A 108 31.13 41.36 -15.19
N VAL A 109 31.87 41.04 -16.24
CA VAL A 109 32.64 39.79 -16.47
C VAL A 109 33.96 40.26 -17.09
N PRO A 110 35.18 39.77 -16.75
CA PRO A 110 35.53 38.37 -16.45
C PRO A 110 36.48 38.17 -15.25
N THR A 111 36.64 36.92 -14.78
CA THR A 111 37.94 36.25 -14.52
C THR A 111 37.71 34.79 -14.10
N PRO A 112 38.27 33.79 -14.82
CA PRO A 112 38.34 32.41 -14.36
C PRO A 112 39.70 32.14 -13.68
N SER A 113 39.70 31.62 -12.46
CA SER A 113 40.92 31.16 -11.77
C SER A 113 40.66 29.85 -11.04
N GLY A 114 41.49 28.85 -11.32
CA GLY A 114 41.83 27.81 -10.34
C GLY A 114 41.31 26.40 -10.60
N ARG A 115 41.92 25.70 -11.57
CA ARG A 115 42.04 24.23 -11.55
C ARG A 115 43.02 23.82 -10.45
N PRO A 116 42.79 22.72 -9.74
CA PRO A 116 43.87 21.74 -9.64
C PRO A 116 43.45 20.32 -10.02
N THR A 117 44.42 19.68 -10.66
CA THR A 117 44.52 18.32 -11.18
C THR A 117 44.42 17.25 -10.07
N PRO A 118 43.88 16.04 -10.37
CA PRO A 118 43.89 14.91 -9.44
C PRO A 118 45.25 14.20 -9.42
N THR A 119 45.71 13.78 -8.24
CA THR A 119 46.83 12.85 -8.08
C THR A 119 46.34 11.55 -7.41
N PRO A 120 46.71 10.36 -7.91
CA PRO A 120 46.25 9.08 -7.38
C PRO A 120 47.13 8.60 -6.22
N GLY A 121 46.51 8.05 -5.18
CA GLY A 121 47.18 7.41 -4.05
C GLY A 121 46.70 5.97 -3.85
N THR A 122 47.50 5.00 -4.28
CA THR A 122 47.51 3.60 -3.82
C THR A 122 48.97 3.17 -3.90
N PRO A 123 49.54 2.57 -2.84
CA PRO A 123 49.68 1.12 -2.84
C PRO A 123 49.45 0.41 -1.49
N SER A 124 49.23 -0.89 -1.63
CA SER A 124 49.08 -1.98 -0.66
C SER A 124 50.08 -2.06 0.49
N ALA A 125 49.62 -2.66 1.59
CA ALA A 125 50.30 -3.71 2.37
C ALA A 125 49.20 -4.49 3.11
N THR A 126 48.91 -5.78 2.88
CA THR A 126 49.70 -7.02 2.99
C THR A 126 50.32 -7.20 4.38
N GLY A 127 49.81 -8.19 5.12
CA GLY A 127 50.54 -8.89 6.18
C GLY A 127 49.78 -9.02 7.50
N GLY A 128 49.49 -10.25 7.90
CA GLY A 128 49.01 -10.53 9.27
C GLY A 128 48.25 -11.83 9.47
N GLN A 129 48.74 -12.95 8.91
CA GLN A 129 48.35 -14.28 9.37
C GLN A 129 48.97 -14.52 10.74
N SER A 130 48.16 -14.87 11.74
CA SER A 130 48.65 -15.44 13.01
C SER A 130 48.05 -16.82 13.23
N THR A 131 48.82 -17.80 12.75
CA THR A 131 49.24 -19.02 13.46
C THR A 131 48.20 -19.80 14.29
N HIS A 132 47.86 -20.96 13.73
CA HIS A 132 47.40 -22.13 14.47
C HIS A 132 48.52 -22.70 15.35
N THR A 133 48.20 -23.02 16.61
CA THR A 133 49.03 -23.87 17.48
C THR A 133 48.15 -25.01 17.99
N PRO A 134 48.52 -26.29 17.76
CA PRO A 134 47.90 -27.43 18.42
C PRO A 134 48.73 -27.86 19.64
N ALA A 135 48.06 -28.43 20.65
CA ALA A 135 48.50 -29.54 21.51
C ALA A 135 48.01 -29.38 22.96
N GLY A 136 47.38 -30.42 23.48
CA GLY A 136 47.12 -30.58 24.92
C GLY A 136 45.93 -31.47 25.27
N ARG A 137 46.08 -32.79 25.15
CA ARG A 137 45.34 -33.81 25.94
C ARG A 137 46.26 -34.20 27.11
N PRO A 138 45.78 -34.56 28.34
CA PRO A 138 45.00 -35.78 28.66
C PRO A 138 43.80 -35.49 29.62
N SER A 139 42.67 -36.19 29.56
CA SER A 139 42.29 -37.49 30.19
C SER A 139 42.34 -37.57 31.73
N ALA A 140 41.16 -37.55 32.38
CA ALA A 140 40.82 -38.21 33.67
C ALA A 140 39.29 -38.13 33.92
N THR A 141 38.54 -39.21 33.65
CA THR A 141 37.77 -40.10 34.57
C THR A 141 36.43 -39.59 35.15
N PRO A 142 35.41 -40.47 35.31
CA PRO A 142 34.00 -40.12 35.38
C PRO A 142 33.48 -39.95 36.81
N SER A 143 32.36 -39.24 36.98
CA SER A 143 31.52 -39.38 38.17
C SER A 143 30.05 -39.22 37.82
N SER A 144 29.29 -40.27 38.10
CA SER A 144 27.84 -40.35 38.01
C SER A 144 27.19 -39.44 39.06
N GLY A 145 26.19 -38.68 38.66
CA GLY A 145 25.31 -37.92 39.54
C GLY A 145 23.95 -37.76 38.91
N ALA A 146 23.04 -38.64 39.29
CA ALA A 146 21.63 -38.60 38.90
C ALA A 146 20.92 -37.40 39.56
N ALA A 147 20.11 -36.68 38.79
CA ALA A 147 18.87 -36.06 39.26
C ALA A 147 18.01 -35.67 38.05
N SER A 148 17.05 -36.53 37.75
CA SER A 148 15.91 -36.25 36.89
C SER A 148 14.94 -35.34 37.65
N SER A 149 14.61 -34.18 37.09
CA SER A 149 13.38 -33.43 37.36
C SER A 149 13.20 -32.42 36.23
N ALA A 150 12.41 -32.81 35.23
CA ALA A 150 11.91 -31.92 34.19
C ALA A 150 10.85 -31.00 34.81
N PRO A 151 10.96 -29.67 34.70
CA PRO A 151 9.79 -28.82 34.79
C PRO A 151 9.08 -28.86 33.42
N ASP A 152 7.81 -29.23 33.45
CA ASP A 152 6.86 -29.01 32.37
C ASP A 152 6.76 -27.49 32.14
N ALA A 153 7.51 -26.98 31.17
CA ALA A 153 7.46 -25.59 30.77
C ALA A 153 6.46 -25.48 29.62
N THR A 154 5.21 -25.20 29.95
CA THR A 154 4.28 -24.55 29.01
C THR A 154 5.00 -23.34 28.40
N PRO A 155 5.02 -23.18 27.05
CA PRO A 155 5.66 -22.02 26.43
C PRO A 155 4.81 -20.77 26.68
N THR A 156 5.02 -20.14 27.84
CA THR A 156 4.57 -18.77 28.08
C THR A 156 5.45 -17.87 27.22
N THR A 157 4.94 -17.52 26.05
CA THR A 157 5.61 -16.57 25.16
C THR A 157 5.55 -15.20 25.85
N PRO A 158 6.68 -14.60 26.25
CA PRO A 158 6.63 -13.27 26.86
C PRO A 158 6.09 -12.27 25.83
N PRO A 159 5.23 -11.31 26.23
CA PRO A 159 4.79 -10.26 25.33
C PRO A 159 6.02 -9.48 24.89
N THR A 160 6.38 -9.60 23.61
CA THR A 160 7.49 -8.84 23.05
C THR A 160 7.02 -7.41 22.90
N SER A 161 7.42 -6.54 23.83
CA SER A 161 7.23 -5.11 23.73
C SER A 161 7.78 -4.61 22.39
N ALA A 162 7.07 -3.68 21.75
CA ALA A 162 7.37 -3.21 20.39
C ALA A 162 8.79 -2.67 20.20
N ASP A 163 9.42 -2.21 21.29
CA ASP A 163 10.78 -1.67 21.31
C ASP A 163 11.88 -2.76 21.20
N THR A 164 11.55 -4.03 21.49
CA THR A 164 12.53 -5.12 21.57
C THR A 164 12.57 -6.01 20.32
N ALA A 165 11.53 -6.00 19.47
CA ALA A 165 11.48 -6.85 18.28
C ALA A 165 12.55 -6.45 17.24
N PRO A 166 13.35 -7.38 16.66
CA PRO A 166 14.41 -7.03 15.71
C PRO A 166 13.86 -6.32 14.46
N MET A 167 14.69 -5.52 13.79
CA MET A 167 14.30 -4.91 12.50
C MET A 167 14.05 -5.99 11.44
N CYS A 168 12.98 -5.82 10.65
CA CYS A 168 12.67 -6.74 9.57
C CYS A 168 13.76 -6.71 8.48
N THR A 169 14.22 -7.88 8.07
CA THR A 169 15.12 -8.04 6.92
C THR A 169 14.34 -8.14 5.62
N ALA A 170 14.98 -7.83 4.48
CA ALA A 170 14.35 -7.97 3.16
C ALA A 170 13.85 -9.40 2.89
N ALA A 171 14.57 -10.43 3.37
CA ALA A 171 14.20 -11.83 3.20
C ALA A 171 12.93 -12.22 3.98
N GLN A 172 12.62 -11.54 5.09
CA GLN A 172 11.42 -11.77 5.90
C GLN A 172 10.17 -11.08 5.35
N LEU A 173 10.33 -10.21 4.34
CA LEU A 173 9.23 -9.42 3.80
C LEU A 173 8.83 -9.89 2.39
N SER A 174 7.55 -9.73 2.09
CA SER A 174 7.04 -9.58 0.73
C SER A 174 6.52 -8.15 0.57
N ALA A 175 6.63 -7.59 -0.63
CA ALA A 175 6.12 -6.26 -0.96
C ALA A 175 5.22 -6.32 -2.20
N GLY A 176 4.30 -5.36 -2.29
CA GLY A 176 3.41 -5.19 -3.44
C GLY A 176 2.69 -3.85 -3.40
N LEU A 177 2.09 -3.44 -4.52
CA LEU A 177 1.28 -2.23 -4.57
C LEU A 177 -0.18 -2.53 -4.13
N GLY A 178 -0.70 -1.75 -3.19
CA GLY A 178 -1.97 -1.94 -2.49
C GLY A 178 -3.16 -1.21 -3.11
N GLY A 179 -3.79 -0.29 -2.37
CA GLY A 179 -4.83 0.62 -2.87
C GLY A 179 -4.23 1.84 -3.59
N SER A 180 -5.07 2.61 -4.27
CA SER A 180 -4.68 3.88 -4.91
C SER A 180 -5.77 4.91 -4.75
N ASP A 181 -5.36 6.16 -4.62
CA ASP A 181 -6.23 7.33 -4.55
C ASP A 181 -5.69 8.42 -5.48
N ALA A 182 -6.55 9.33 -5.93
CA ALA A 182 -6.17 10.36 -6.87
C ALA A 182 -7.01 11.63 -6.66
N GLY A 183 -6.42 12.80 -6.87
CA GLY A 183 -7.12 14.08 -6.72
C GLY A 183 -6.22 15.28 -7.01
N ALA A 184 -6.80 16.32 -7.63
CA ALA A 184 -6.12 17.59 -7.91
C ALA A 184 -4.74 17.44 -8.59
N GLY A 185 -4.62 16.55 -9.58
CA GLY A 185 -3.35 16.28 -10.29
C GLY A 185 -2.40 15.33 -9.57
N ASN A 186 -2.73 14.87 -8.36
CA ASN A 186 -1.94 13.93 -7.59
C ASN A 186 -2.43 12.49 -7.76
N LEU A 187 -1.50 11.55 -7.72
CA LEU A 187 -1.71 10.12 -7.69
C LEU A 187 -1.01 9.52 -6.48
N TYR A 188 -1.77 8.78 -5.67
CA TYR A 188 -1.28 8.08 -4.49
C TYR A 188 -1.44 6.57 -4.68
N ARG A 189 -0.41 5.82 -4.32
CA ARG A 189 -0.41 4.35 -4.35
C ARG A 189 0.21 3.83 -3.06
N TYR A 190 -0.31 2.74 -2.51
CA TYR A 190 0.24 2.22 -1.26
C TYR A 190 1.29 1.15 -1.52
N LEU A 191 2.50 1.31 -1.00
CA LEU A 191 3.41 0.17 -0.87
C LEU A 191 2.98 -0.64 0.34
N VAL A 192 2.67 -1.91 0.16
CA VAL A 192 2.29 -2.80 1.25
C VAL A 192 3.37 -3.83 1.44
N ILE A 193 3.90 -3.93 2.66
CA ILE A 193 4.77 -5.00 3.08
C ILE A 193 4.01 -5.98 3.96
N THR A 194 4.38 -7.26 3.91
CA THR A 194 3.86 -8.30 4.79
C THR A 194 5.01 -9.12 5.33
N ASN A 195 5.02 -9.38 6.64
CA ASN A 195 5.96 -10.31 7.22
C ASN A 195 5.57 -11.74 6.82
N LYS A 196 6.35 -12.35 5.94
CA LYS A 196 6.14 -13.73 5.45
C LYS A 196 6.92 -14.76 6.27
N SER A 197 7.68 -14.32 7.27
CA SER A 197 8.44 -15.20 8.15
C SER A 197 7.61 -15.65 9.36
N ALA A 198 8.07 -16.67 10.06
CA ALA A 198 7.47 -17.13 11.31
C ALA A 198 7.88 -16.30 12.54
N THR A 199 8.78 -15.32 12.37
CA THR A 199 9.33 -14.51 13.46
C THR A 199 8.77 -13.10 13.44
N THR A 200 8.35 -12.59 14.59
CA THR A 200 7.99 -11.18 14.75
C THR A 200 9.20 -10.28 14.51
N CYS A 201 9.00 -9.21 13.75
CA CYS A 201 10.01 -8.17 13.52
C CYS A 201 9.34 -6.79 13.52
N ARG A 202 10.10 -5.70 13.39
CA ARG A 202 9.57 -4.34 13.30
C ARG A 202 10.13 -3.57 12.11
N VAL A 203 9.37 -2.60 11.63
CA VAL A 203 9.85 -1.55 10.71
C VAL A 203 9.63 -0.18 11.33
N ALA A 204 10.54 0.76 11.12
CA ALA A 204 10.40 2.12 11.63
C ALA A 204 11.00 3.12 10.63
N GLY A 205 10.19 4.08 10.18
CA GLY A 205 10.60 5.11 9.23
C GLY A 205 10.31 4.73 7.77
N TYR A 206 11.16 5.21 6.87
CA TYR A 206 10.94 5.19 5.43
C TYR A 206 11.67 4.03 4.76
N PRO A 207 11.06 3.38 3.75
CA PRO A 207 11.84 2.55 2.85
C PRO A 207 12.80 3.42 1.99
N GLY A 208 13.72 2.75 1.30
CA GLY A 208 14.23 3.26 0.04
C GLY A 208 13.43 2.63 -1.10
N LEU A 209 13.02 3.42 -2.10
CA LEU A 209 12.23 2.92 -3.23
C LEU A 209 12.80 3.40 -4.55
N SER A 210 12.92 2.51 -5.52
CA SER A 210 13.36 2.83 -6.89
C SER A 210 12.49 2.13 -7.91
N LEU A 211 12.28 2.77 -9.05
CA LEU A 211 11.60 2.17 -10.20
C LEU A 211 12.59 1.43 -11.08
N LEU A 212 12.20 0.27 -11.58
CA LEU A 212 13.00 -0.56 -12.48
C LEU A 212 12.24 -0.86 -13.78
N ASP A 213 12.97 -0.95 -14.89
CA ASP A 213 12.47 -1.47 -16.15
C ASP A 213 12.35 -3.01 -16.13
N ALA A 214 11.88 -3.59 -17.23
CA ALA A 214 11.72 -5.05 -17.36
C ALA A 214 13.04 -5.85 -17.29
N ASN A 215 14.19 -5.18 -17.47
CA ASN A 215 15.52 -5.77 -17.36
C ASN A 215 16.16 -5.53 -15.98
N GLY A 216 15.42 -4.95 -15.03
CA GLY A 216 15.90 -4.61 -13.70
C GLY A 216 16.80 -3.36 -13.65
N ARG A 217 16.86 -2.56 -14.71
CA ARG A 217 17.61 -1.29 -14.72
C ARG A 217 16.79 -0.20 -14.08
N GLN A 218 17.45 0.64 -13.29
CA GLN A 218 16.76 1.74 -12.61
C GLN A 218 16.28 2.80 -13.59
N ILE A 219 15.04 3.24 -13.40
CA ILE A 219 14.41 4.36 -14.07
C ILE A 219 14.44 5.57 -13.14
N GLY A 220 15.08 6.66 -13.58
CA GLY A 220 15.12 7.91 -12.83
C GLY A 220 15.80 7.81 -11.46
N GLN A 221 15.53 8.82 -10.63
CA GLN A 221 16.02 8.89 -9.25
C GLN A 221 15.15 8.04 -8.31
N PRO A 222 15.70 7.57 -7.17
CA PRO A 222 14.90 6.94 -6.13
C PRO A 222 13.92 7.96 -5.50
N ALA A 223 12.88 7.44 -4.84
CA ALA A 223 11.89 8.27 -4.18
C ALA A 223 12.52 9.14 -3.08
N THR A 224 12.07 10.39 -3.00
CA THR A 224 12.36 11.30 -1.90
C THR A 224 11.41 11.04 -0.73
N ARG A 225 11.73 11.55 0.45
CA ARG A 225 10.93 11.34 1.66
C ARG A 225 10.08 12.56 1.94
N ASP A 226 8.79 12.32 2.12
CA ASP A 226 7.88 13.32 2.70
C ASP A 226 8.07 13.34 4.22
N ALA A 227 8.56 14.46 4.75
CA ALA A 227 9.02 14.56 6.13
C ALA A 227 7.87 14.54 7.15
N ARG A 228 7.64 13.36 7.72
CA ARG A 228 6.65 13.09 8.78
C ARG A 228 7.28 12.46 10.02
N THR A 229 6.62 12.65 11.17
CA THR A 229 6.90 11.86 12.37
C THR A 229 6.41 10.43 12.19
N TYR A 230 7.08 9.47 12.81
CA TYR A 230 6.73 8.05 12.72
C TYR A 230 7.04 7.30 14.00
N ALA A 231 6.38 6.17 14.17
CA ALA A 231 6.62 5.20 15.24
C ALA A 231 7.01 3.84 14.64
N ALA A 232 7.58 2.97 15.46
CA ALA A 232 7.85 1.60 15.04
C ALA A 232 6.54 0.81 14.87
N VAL A 233 6.45 0.05 13.78
CA VAL A 233 5.36 -0.89 13.50
C VAL A 233 5.87 -2.30 13.69
N VAL A 234 5.27 -3.03 14.63
CA VAL A 234 5.57 -4.45 14.87
C VAL A 234 4.77 -5.30 13.91
N LEU A 235 5.46 -6.18 13.19
CA LEU A 235 4.89 -7.13 12.26
C LEU A 235 5.02 -8.55 12.81
N GLN A 236 3.93 -9.07 13.34
CA GLN A 236 3.76 -10.51 13.54
C GLN A 236 3.76 -11.25 12.20
N PRO A 237 3.97 -12.58 12.19
CA PRO A 237 3.76 -13.39 10.98
C PRO A 237 2.41 -13.08 10.32
N GLY A 238 2.42 -12.75 9.02
CA GLY A 238 1.24 -12.37 8.25
C GLY A 238 0.74 -10.94 8.44
N ALA A 239 1.25 -10.19 9.42
CA ALA A 239 0.89 -8.79 9.62
C ALA A 239 1.49 -7.90 8.52
N ALA A 240 0.85 -6.75 8.29
CA ALA A 240 1.22 -5.82 7.23
C ALA A 240 1.44 -4.40 7.75
N ALA A 241 2.34 -3.70 7.06
CA ALA A 241 2.52 -2.26 7.14
C ALA A 241 2.46 -1.69 5.72
N SER A 242 2.17 -0.39 5.63
CA SER A 242 2.15 0.30 4.36
C SER A 242 2.72 1.71 4.45
N ASP A 243 3.27 2.18 3.34
CA ASP A 243 3.52 3.60 3.11
C ASP A 243 2.58 4.11 2.00
N THR A 244 2.68 5.42 1.73
CA THR A 244 2.08 6.07 0.57
C THR A 244 3.19 6.52 -0.36
N ILE A 245 3.11 6.09 -1.61
CA ILE A 245 3.84 6.60 -2.76
C ILE A 245 3.02 7.74 -3.37
N HIS A 246 3.61 8.91 -3.54
CA HIS A 246 3.03 10.07 -4.20
C HIS A 246 3.75 10.35 -5.50
N THR A 247 2.96 10.50 -6.57
CA THR A 247 3.35 10.94 -7.90
C THR A 247 2.33 11.95 -8.40
N VAL A 248 2.64 12.69 -9.46
CA VAL A 248 1.61 13.46 -10.16
C VAL A 248 0.98 12.62 -11.28
N ASN A 249 -0.16 13.07 -11.76
CA ASN A 249 -0.81 12.46 -12.91
C ASN A 249 0.08 12.53 -14.16
N GLN A 250 -0.31 11.80 -15.22
CA GLN A 250 0.46 11.71 -16.46
C GLN A 250 0.40 12.99 -17.32
N GLN A 251 0.45 14.15 -16.68
CA GLN A 251 0.66 15.45 -17.30
C GLN A 251 2.15 15.81 -17.20
N GLY A 252 2.60 16.71 -18.07
CA GLY A 252 4.01 17.14 -18.09
C GLY A 252 4.95 16.10 -18.67
N THR A 253 6.19 16.09 -18.19
CA THR A 253 7.24 15.19 -18.68
C THR A 253 7.30 13.93 -17.84
N CYS A 254 7.01 12.78 -18.45
CA CYS A 254 6.99 11.50 -17.75
C CYS A 254 8.19 10.63 -18.11
N LEU A 255 8.70 9.93 -17.11
CA LEU A 255 9.60 8.80 -17.30
C LEU A 255 8.82 7.57 -17.82
N ALA A 256 9.55 6.58 -18.32
CA ALA A 256 8.95 5.30 -18.67
C ALA A 256 8.27 4.65 -17.45
N ALA A 257 7.14 3.98 -17.67
CA ALA A 257 6.48 3.21 -16.62
C ALA A 257 7.38 2.06 -16.15
N SER A 258 7.45 1.85 -14.84
CA SER A 258 8.19 0.73 -14.26
C SER A 258 7.55 -0.61 -14.61
N ALA A 259 8.37 -1.65 -14.74
CA ALA A 259 7.89 -3.03 -14.70
C ALA A 259 7.96 -3.60 -13.27
N GLN A 260 8.99 -3.16 -12.52
CA GLN A 260 9.28 -3.61 -11.17
C GLN A 260 9.65 -2.44 -10.28
N LEU A 261 9.53 -2.65 -8.97
CA LEU A 261 10.03 -1.74 -7.95
C LEU A 261 11.03 -2.46 -7.07
N ARG A 262 12.09 -1.74 -6.69
CA ARG A 262 13.08 -2.20 -5.71
C ARG A 262 12.89 -1.43 -4.41
N MET A 263 12.63 -2.17 -3.32
CA MET A 263 12.48 -1.61 -1.99
C MET A 263 13.60 -2.06 -1.05
N TYR A 264 14.10 -1.11 -0.26
CA TYR A 264 15.03 -1.32 0.85
C TYR A 264 14.28 -1.09 2.17
N PRO A 265 14.19 -2.08 3.07
CA PRO A 265 13.59 -1.89 4.38
C PRO A 265 14.34 -0.85 5.20
N PRO A 266 13.66 -0.13 6.13
CA PRO A 266 14.32 0.86 6.97
C PRO A 266 15.49 0.26 7.76
N GLY A 267 16.64 0.95 7.76
CA GLY A 267 17.84 0.48 8.46
C GLY A 267 18.59 -0.67 7.78
N SER A 268 18.18 -1.12 6.58
CA SER A 268 18.86 -2.18 5.83
C SER A 268 19.36 -1.70 4.47
N LYS A 269 20.44 -2.30 3.98
CA LYS A 269 20.94 -2.17 2.60
C LYS A 269 20.59 -3.38 1.72
N ALA A 270 20.01 -4.42 2.30
CA ALA A 270 19.40 -5.49 1.52
C ALA A 270 18.11 -4.97 0.89
N SER A 271 17.83 -5.39 -0.35
CA SER A 271 16.59 -5.03 -1.05
C SER A 271 15.79 -6.26 -1.43
N LEU A 272 14.51 -6.03 -1.72
CA LEU A 272 13.66 -6.95 -2.45
C LEU A 272 13.05 -6.22 -3.64
N THR A 273 12.76 -6.99 -4.69
CA THR A 273 12.14 -6.50 -5.90
C THR A 273 10.78 -7.18 -6.06
N PHE A 274 9.79 -6.43 -6.54
CA PHE A 274 8.44 -6.93 -6.79
C PHE A 274 7.85 -6.26 -8.02
N ASP A 275 6.95 -6.95 -8.70
CA ASP A 275 6.30 -6.42 -9.90
C ASP A 275 5.34 -5.28 -9.55
N GLY A 276 5.35 -4.23 -10.36
CA GLY A 276 4.49 -3.08 -10.17
C GLY A 276 4.77 -1.98 -11.16
N GLN A 277 3.70 -1.30 -11.55
CA GLN A 277 3.74 -0.18 -12.47
C GLN A 277 3.51 1.12 -11.71
N VAL A 278 4.51 1.99 -11.74
CA VAL A 278 4.47 3.38 -11.30
C VAL A 278 5.08 4.21 -12.42
N THR A 279 4.49 5.37 -12.68
CA THR A 279 5.01 6.36 -13.63
C THR A 279 5.30 7.62 -12.85
N VAL A 280 6.51 8.16 -13.00
CA VAL A 280 6.92 9.43 -12.39
C VAL A 280 6.89 10.48 -13.48
N CYS A 281 6.16 11.56 -13.23
CA CYS A 281 6.10 12.73 -14.08
C CYS A 281 6.51 13.97 -13.28
N ASP A 282 7.07 14.96 -13.96
CA ASP A 282 7.57 16.22 -13.38
C ASP A 282 8.43 16.00 -12.12
N ASP A 283 9.26 14.95 -12.14
CA ASP A 283 10.16 14.52 -11.07
C ASP A 283 9.53 14.31 -9.68
N THR A 284 8.19 14.19 -9.61
CA THR A 284 7.49 13.95 -8.34
C THR A 284 7.43 12.46 -8.04
N PHE A 285 8.26 12.03 -7.09
CA PHE A 285 8.28 10.66 -6.58
C PHE A 285 8.62 10.66 -5.09
N GLU A 286 7.58 10.73 -4.25
CA GLU A 286 7.72 10.84 -2.81
C GLU A 286 7.17 9.60 -2.09
N ILE A 287 7.72 9.30 -0.93
CA ILE A 287 7.26 8.24 -0.03
C ILE A 287 7.11 8.75 1.41
N THR A 288 6.11 8.23 2.10
CA THR A 288 5.88 8.48 3.53
C THR A 288 6.51 7.37 4.39
N PRO A 289 6.56 7.48 5.73
CA PRO A 289 7.06 6.38 6.57
C PRO A 289 6.04 5.24 6.66
N PHE A 290 6.49 4.05 7.06
CA PHE A 290 5.58 2.92 7.28
C PHE A 290 4.61 3.19 8.45
N VAL A 291 3.34 2.86 8.22
CA VAL A 291 2.28 2.77 9.24
C VAL A 291 1.67 1.38 9.25
N ALA A 292 1.04 0.98 10.35
CA ALA A 292 0.37 -0.31 10.44
C ALA A 292 -0.81 -0.39 9.45
N GLY A 293 -1.03 -1.57 8.87
CA GLY A 293 -2.13 -1.81 7.94
C GLY A 293 -1.72 -1.82 6.47
N ARG A 294 -2.68 -1.52 5.59
CA ARG A 294 -2.55 -1.68 4.12
C ARG A 294 -3.03 -0.46 3.31
N THR A 295 -3.43 0.61 3.98
CA THR A 295 -4.13 1.77 3.38
C THR A 295 -3.26 3.02 3.32
N GLY A 296 -1.94 2.86 3.45
CA GLY A 296 -0.99 3.96 3.44
C GLY A 296 -1.16 4.92 4.61
N ASN A 297 -0.45 6.03 4.51
CA ASN A 297 -0.56 7.17 5.40
C ASN A 297 -1.72 8.06 4.94
N PRO A 298 -2.44 8.71 5.87
CA PRO A 298 -3.41 9.74 5.50
C PRO A 298 -2.70 10.88 4.74
N PRO A 299 -3.38 11.53 3.79
CA PRO A 299 -2.84 12.73 3.15
C PRO A 299 -2.52 13.78 4.21
N SER A 300 -1.42 14.52 4.00
CA SER A 300 -1.03 15.68 4.83
C SER A 300 -1.89 16.89 4.52
#